data_AF-A0A1X7LTC0-F1
#
_entry.id   AF-A0A1X7LTC0-F1
#
_cell.length_a   1.000
_cell.length_b   1.000
_cell.length_c   1.000
_cell.angle_alpha   90.00
_cell.angle_beta   90.00
_cell.angle_gamma   90.00
#
_symmetry.space_group_name_H-M   'P 1'
#
loop_
_entity.id
_entity.type
_entity.pdbx_description
1 polymer ?
#
loop_
_entity_poly.entity_id
_entity_poly.type
_entity_poly.pdbx_seq_one_letter_code
_entity_poly.pdbx_strand_id
1 'polypeptide(L)'
;MFRNIDSILVLACDTSYYAGLTAKYWFGSIAKIRTDVETVSEYHYLESVSSPRVRRDDLAVGRNHRHARCAQVCAVARHDARAMCGVATSAMVSLTELGFPTHAGREIGGTSTKTFTTQFVGLFILAVTLGKLRDSVNVEQEAAYLKPLRYLPVALNGVLGLEPQIIAWSEEFARKEGAFFLGRGLSRCGVFQPYR
;
A
#
# COMPACT_ATOMS: atom_id res chain seq x y z
N MET A 1 -10.90 -2.19 -19.49
CA MET A 1 -11.21 -2.04 -18.06
C MET A 1 -10.40 -0.89 -17.42
N PHE A 2 -9.06 -0.92 -17.39
CA PHE A 2 -8.26 0.11 -16.68
C PHE A 2 -7.93 1.42 -17.45
N ARG A 3 -8.37 1.57 -18.71
CA ARG A 3 -8.01 2.72 -19.56
C ARG A 3 -8.69 4.04 -19.17
N ASN A 4 -9.86 3.96 -18.53
CA ASN A 4 -10.72 5.12 -18.26
C ASN A 4 -10.71 5.53 -16.77
N ILE A 5 -9.60 5.28 -16.06
CA ILE A 5 -9.48 5.60 -14.64
C ILE A 5 -9.07 7.06 -14.47
N ASP A 6 -9.96 7.94 -14.01
CA ASP A 6 -9.58 9.37 -13.86
C ASP A 6 -8.91 9.69 -12.53
N SER A 7 -9.17 8.90 -11.49
CA SER A 7 -8.57 9.07 -10.16
C SER A 7 -8.57 7.76 -9.38
N ILE A 8 -7.66 7.63 -8.42
CA ILE A 8 -7.62 6.50 -7.48
C ILE A 8 -7.85 7.03 -6.07
N LEU A 9 -8.76 6.43 -5.33
CA LEU A 9 -8.84 6.58 -3.87
C LEU A 9 -8.25 5.34 -3.21
N VAL A 10 -7.26 5.51 -2.34
CA VAL A 10 -6.70 4.43 -1.53
C VAL A 10 -7.31 4.47 -0.14
N LEU A 11 -8.10 3.46 0.19
CA LEU A 11 -8.66 3.29 1.53
C LEU A 11 -7.84 2.28 2.31
N ALA A 12 -7.19 2.73 3.39
CA ALA A 12 -6.28 1.87 4.13
C ALA A 12 -6.33 2.08 5.65
N CYS A 13 -5.76 1.13 6.39
CA CYS A 13 -5.65 1.18 7.85
C CYS A 13 -4.22 0.89 8.29
N ASP A 14 -3.84 1.45 9.45
CA ASP A 14 -2.58 1.14 10.15
C ASP A 14 -1.37 1.26 9.19
N THR A 15 -0.52 0.23 9.11
CA THR A 15 0.67 0.25 8.24
C THR A 15 0.34 0.35 6.75
N SER A 16 -0.81 -0.18 6.31
CA SER A 16 -1.22 -0.11 4.91
C SER A 16 -1.54 1.31 4.45
N TYR A 17 -1.86 2.22 5.38
CA TYR A 17 -2.02 3.64 5.06
C TYR A 17 -0.71 4.26 4.56
N TYR A 18 0.41 3.97 5.23
CA TYR A 18 1.72 4.44 4.79
C TYR A 18 2.15 3.82 3.46
N ALA A 19 1.76 2.56 3.20
CA ALA A 19 1.98 1.95 1.89
C ALA A 19 1.22 2.70 0.78
N GLY A 20 -0.04 3.06 1.05
CA GLY A 20 -0.86 3.89 0.18
C GLY A 20 -0.26 5.27 -0.09
N LEU A 21 0.27 5.93 0.95
CA LEU A 21 0.92 7.24 0.82
C LEU A 21 2.15 7.19 -0.09
N THR A 22 3.00 6.15 0.02
CA THR A 22 4.10 5.97 -0.94
C THR A 22 3.56 5.70 -2.34
N ALA A 23 2.56 4.83 -2.46
CA ALA A 23 1.99 4.47 -3.76
C ALA A 23 1.34 5.65 -4.47
N LYS A 24 0.79 6.63 -3.74
CA LYS A 24 0.31 7.91 -4.31
C LYS A 24 1.38 8.62 -5.15
N TYR A 25 2.65 8.56 -4.74
CA TYR A 25 3.75 9.09 -5.55
C TYR A 25 3.95 8.28 -6.83
N TRP A 26 3.87 6.95 -6.78
CA TRP A 26 4.03 6.09 -7.96
C TRP A 26 2.87 6.24 -8.94
N PHE A 27 1.63 6.26 -8.46
CA PHE A 27 0.46 6.49 -9.31
C PHE A 27 0.52 7.87 -9.99
N GLY A 28 0.95 8.92 -9.27
CA GLY A 28 1.11 10.24 -9.86
C GLY A 28 2.29 10.36 -10.83
N SER A 29 3.46 9.80 -10.47
CA SER A 29 4.69 9.96 -11.26
C SER A 29 4.79 8.99 -12.45
N ILE A 30 4.36 7.74 -12.27
CA ILE A 30 4.43 6.67 -13.26
C ILE A 30 3.13 6.63 -14.08
N ALA A 31 2.00 6.37 -13.41
CA ALA A 31 0.72 6.17 -14.10
C ALA A 31 0.05 7.48 -14.56
N LYS A 32 0.50 8.63 -14.05
CA LYS A 32 -0.09 9.96 -14.26
C LYS A 32 -1.55 10.06 -13.79
N ILE A 33 -1.87 9.38 -12.70
CA ILE A 33 -3.23 9.35 -12.12
C ILE A 33 -3.25 10.13 -10.81
N ARG A 34 -4.27 10.97 -10.63
CA ARG A 34 -4.51 11.63 -9.35
C ARG A 34 -4.89 10.58 -8.31
N THR A 35 -4.13 10.52 -7.22
CA THR A 35 -4.42 9.59 -6.13
C THR A 35 -4.61 10.32 -4.81
N ASP A 36 -5.66 9.94 -4.09
CA ASP A 36 -5.91 10.34 -2.72
C ASP A 36 -5.84 9.12 -1.80
N VAL A 37 -5.43 9.30 -0.55
CA VAL A 37 -5.18 8.21 0.40
C VAL A 37 -5.82 8.60 1.72
N GLU A 38 -6.76 7.79 2.18
CA GLU A 38 -7.57 8.07 3.37
C GLU A 38 -7.54 6.89 4.33
N THR A 39 -7.63 7.19 5.62
CA THR A 39 -7.80 6.15 6.63
C THR A 39 -9.28 5.75 6.68
N VAL A 40 -9.54 4.44 6.76
CA VAL A 40 -10.92 3.94 6.74
C VAL A 40 -11.72 4.40 7.97
N SER A 41 -11.06 4.65 9.10
CA SER A 41 -11.71 5.21 10.30
C SER A 41 -12.26 6.61 10.07
N GLU A 42 -11.52 7.46 9.38
CA GLU A 42 -11.92 8.85 9.11
C GLU A 42 -12.90 8.94 7.94
N TYR A 43 -12.79 8.04 6.97
CA TYR A 43 -13.63 8.02 5.78
C TYR A 43 -15.13 7.89 6.10
N HIS A 44 -15.50 7.11 7.11
CA HIS A 44 -16.89 6.97 7.53
C HIS A 44 -17.49 8.26 8.10
N TYR A 45 -16.70 9.09 8.80
CA TYR A 45 -17.18 10.38 9.27
C TYR A 45 -17.39 11.36 8.11
N LEU A 46 -16.67 11.19 7.00
CA LEU A 46 -16.82 12.01 5.80
C LEU A 46 -18.06 11.62 4.98
N GLU A 47 -18.45 10.35 4.94
CA GLU A 47 -19.69 9.88 4.29
C GLU A 47 -20.96 10.52 4.90
N SER A 48 -20.93 10.87 6.18
CA SER A 48 -22.04 11.51 6.90
C SER A 48 -22.38 12.93 6.41
N VAL A 49 -21.47 13.62 5.70
CA VAL A 49 -21.56 15.08 5.54
C VAL A 49 -21.82 15.50 4.08
N SER A 50 -21.53 14.67 3.08
CA SER A 50 -21.87 14.94 1.67
C SER A 50 -21.44 13.76 0.79
N SER A 51 -22.27 13.43 -0.23
CA SER A 51 -22.09 12.51 -1.36
C SER A 51 -20.87 11.55 -1.32
N PRO A 52 -21.04 10.22 -1.54
CA PRO A 52 -19.93 9.28 -1.58
C PRO A 52 -18.81 9.84 -2.45
N ARG A 53 -17.64 10.12 -1.85
CA ARG A 53 -16.42 10.45 -2.63
C ARG A 53 -15.91 9.25 -3.42
N VAL A 54 -16.53 8.10 -3.19
CA VAL A 54 -16.22 6.82 -3.78
C VAL A 54 -16.54 6.88 -5.27
N ARG A 55 -15.51 6.78 -6.11
CA ARG A 55 -15.66 6.74 -7.57
C ARG A 55 -15.53 5.30 -8.05
N ARG A 56 -15.84 5.06 -9.35
CA ARG A 56 -15.77 3.72 -9.95
C ARG A 56 -14.42 3.02 -9.77
N ASP A 57 -13.32 3.78 -9.63
CA ASP A 57 -11.96 3.21 -9.67
C ASP A 57 -11.23 3.24 -8.32
N ASP A 58 -11.98 3.18 -7.23
CA ASP A 58 -11.42 3.15 -5.89
C ASP A 58 -10.66 1.84 -5.60
N LEU A 59 -9.52 1.99 -4.92
CA LEU A 59 -8.64 0.90 -4.51
C LEU A 59 -8.65 0.76 -2.97
N ALA A 60 -9.17 -0.34 -2.44
CA ALA A 60 -8.98 -0.66 -1.04
C ALA A 60 -7.67 -1.42 -0.80
N VAL A 61 -6.98 -1.08 0.29
CA VAL A 61 -5.76 -1.77 0.74
C VAL A 61 -5.88 -2.08 2.23
N GLY A 62 -5.94 -3.35 2.62
CA GLY A 62 -6.08 -3.74 4.03
C GLY A 62 -5.24 -4.94 4.46
N ARG A 63 -5.11 -5.13 5.79
CA ARG A 63 -4.28 -6.20 6.43
C ARG A 63 -4.99 -7.18 7.40
N ASN A 64 -6.02 -6.80 8.15
CA ASN A 64 -6.65 -7.63 9.21
C ASN A 64 -8.17 -7.40 9.30
N HIS A 65 -8.91 -7.88 10.33
CA HIS A 65 -10.37 -7.69 10.55
C HIS A 65 -11.01 -6.33 10.14
N ARG A 66 -10.26 -5.23 10.11
CA ARG A 66 -10.67 -3.96 9.45
C ARG A 66 -10.84 -4.06 7.92
N HIS A 67 -10.45 -5.17 7.32
CA HIS A 67 -10.67 -5.63 5.94
C HIS A 67 -12.14 -5.68 5.64
N ALA A 68 -12.97 -6.15 6.57
CA ALA A 68 -14.42 -6.18 6.42
C ALA A 68 -14.97 -4.76 6.27
N ARG A 69 -14.39 -3.79 7.01
CA ARG A 69 -14.79 -2.38 6.95
C ARG A 69 -14.34 -1.71 5.65
N CYS A 70 -13.09 -1.94 5.22
CA CYS A 70 -12.62 -1.49 3.90
C CYS A 70 -13.49 -2.10 2.78
N ALA A 71 -13.83 -3.38 2.90
CA ALA A 71 -14.65 -4.09 1.93
C ALA A 71 -16.11 -3.60 1.92
N GLN A 72 -16.67 -3.19 3.06
CA GLN A 72 -17.98 -2.54 3.13
C GLN A 72 -17.98 -1.22 2.36
N VAL A 73 -16.97 -0.37 2.55
CA VAL A 73 -16.85 0.88 1.78
C VAL A 73 -16.71 0.60 0.28
N CYS A 74 -15.92 -0.43 -0.10
CA CYS A 74 -15.85 -0.87 -1.50
C CYS A 74 -17.14 -1.49 -2.04
N ALA A 75 -17.92 -2.19 -1.22
CA ALA A 75 -19.21 -2.71 -1.64
C ALA A 75 -20.21 -1.56 -1.93
N VAL A 76 -20.11 -0.47 -1.16
CA VAL A 76 -20.87 0.77 -1.40
C VAL A 76 -20.43 1.48 -2.70
N ALA A 77 -19.16 1.31 -3.11
CA ALA A 77 -18.60 1.86 -4.36
C ALA A 77 -19.29 1.38 -5.65
N ARG A 78 -20.12 0.34 -5.59
CA ARG A 78 -20.65 -0.42 -6.74
C ARG A 78 -19.54 -1.07 -7.57
N HIS A 79 -19.96 -1.90 -8.52
CA HIS A 79 -19.29 -3.04 -9.18
C HIS A 79 -17.82 -2.96 -9.61
N ASP A 80 -17.16 -1.80 -9.62
CA ASP A 80 -15.83 -1.62 -10.22
C ASP A 80 -14.67 -1.50 -9.19
N ALA A 81 -14.97 -1.57 -7.88
CA ALA A 81 -13.97 -1.45 -6.83
C ALA A 81 -12.96 -2.62 -6.79
N ARG A 82 -11.70 -2.27 -6.54
CA ARG A 82 -10.58 -3.23 -6.54
C ARG A 82 -9.92 -3.28 -5.16
N ALA A 83 -9.39 -4.44 -4.79
CA ALA A 83 -8.68 -4.58 -3.53
C ALA A 83 -7.30 -5.22 -3.65
N MET A 84 -6.39 -4.76 -2.80
CA MET A 84 -5.09 -5.38 -2.56
C MET A 84 -5.01 -5.90 -1.12
N CYS A 85 -4.62 -7.17 -0.96
CA CYS A 85 -4.60 -7.82 0.35
C CYS A 85 -3.35 -8.67 0.60
N GLY A 86 -2.98 -8.78 1.87
CA GLY A 86 -1.93 -9.69 2.35
C GLY A 86 -2.24 -11.17 2.11
N VAL A 87 -3.49 -11.54 2.35
CA VAL A 87 -3.96 -12.92 2.48
C VAL A 87 -5.09 -13.17 1.48
N ALA A 88 -4.88 -14.12 0.56
CA ALA A 88 -5.78 -14.43 -0.54
C ALA A 88 -7.20 -14.84 -0.11
N THR A 89 -7.37 -15.40 1.09
CA THR A 89 -8.65 -15.86 1.65
C THR A 89 -9.39 -14.79 2.45
N SER A 90 -8.93 -13.53 2.44
CA SER A 90 -9.60 -12.46 3.19
C SER A 90 -10.96 -12.10 2.59
N ALA A 91 -11.93 -11.73 3.45
CA ALA A 91 -13.26 -11.29 3.03
C ALA A 91 -13.23 -10.12 2.03
N MET A 92 -12.15 -9.32 2.06
CA MET A 92 -11.91 -8.23 1.12
C MET A 92 -11.76 -8.72 -0.33
N VAL A 93 -11.10 -9.87 -0.57
CA VAL A 93 -10.96 -10.44 -1.91
C VAL A 93 -12.31 -10.93 -2.42
N SER A 94 -13.12 -11.54 -1.56
CA SER A 94 -14.44 -12.05 -1.93
C SER A 94 -15.50 -10.96 -2.19
N LEU A 95 -15.30 -9.76 -1.63
CA LEU A 95 -16.24 -8.63 -1.74
C LEU A 95 -15.85 -7.62 -2.83
N THR A 96 -14.77 -7.86 -3.56
CA THR A 96 -14.31 -6.98 -4.64
C THR A 96 -14.26 -7.72 -5.97
N GLU A 97 -14.37 -6.96 -7.06
CA GLU A 97 -14.36 -7.55 -8.41
C GLU A 97 -12.97 -8.08 -8.79
N LEU A 98 -11.92 -7.43 -8.27
CA LEU A 98 -10.52 -7.79 -8.52
C LEU A 98 -9.73 -7.78 -7.22
N GLY A 99 -9.15 -8.94 -6.89
CA GLY A 99 -8.25 -9.11 -5.76
C GLY A 99 -6.80 -9.29 -6.18
N PHE A 100 -5.88 -8.55 -5.56
CA PHE A 100 -4.43 -8.75 -5.70
C PHE A 100 -3.84 -9.32 -4.39
N PRO A 101 -3.68 -10.64 -4.27
CA PRO A 101 -3.02 -11.25 -3.13
C PRO A 101 -1.51 -11.01 -3.21
N THR A 102 -0.92 -10.45 -2.15
CA THR A 102 0.53 -10.16 -2.11
C THR A 102 1.40 -11.38 -1.78
N HIS A 103 0.80 -12.53 -1.48
CA HIS A 103 1.48 -13.79 -1.14
C HIS A 103 2.52 -13.69 -0.02
N ALA A 104 2.34 -12.78 0.94
CA ALA A 104 3.23 -12.64 2.11
C ALA A 104 3.22 -13.86 3.05
N GLY A 105 2.23 -14.74 2.90
CA GLY A 105 1.97 -15.85 3.82
C GLY A 105 1.26 -15.41 5.10
N ARG A 106 1.14 -16.32 6.07
CA ARG A 106 0.51 -16.02 7.36
C ARG A 106 1.47 -15.20 8.23
N GLU A 107 1.01 -14.03 8.67
CA GLU A 107 1.74 -13.17 9.61
C GLU A 107 1.20 -13.43 11.03
N ILE A 108 2.07 -13.92 11.92
CA ILE A 108 1.70 -14.28 13.31
C ILE A 108 1.99 -13.11 14.27
N GLY A 109 2.98 -12.28 13.96
CA GLY A 109 3.34 -11.12 14.77
C GLY A 109 2.28 -10.01 14.73
N GLY A 110 2.12 -9.29 15.85
CA GLY A 110 1.20 -8.14 15.92
C GLY A 110 1.55 -7.01 14.95
N THR A 111 2.84 -6.88 14.64
CA THR A 111 3.44 -5.84 13.79
C THR A 111 3.59 -6.31 12.35
N SER A 112 3.18 -5.46 11.40
CA SER A 112 3.27 -5.76 9.97
C SER A 112 4.70 -5.59 9.45
N THR A 113 5.25 -6.63 8.84
CA THR A 113 6.61 -6.67 8.29
C THR A 113 6.56 -7.16 6.84
N LYS A 114 6.29 -8.46 6.64
CA LYS A 114 6.21 -9.09 5.33
C LYS A 114 5.04 -8.53 4.54
N THR A 115 3.87 -8.41 5.17
CA THR A 115 2.68 -7.87 4.49
C THR A 115 2.87 -6.43 4.05
N PHE A 116 3.61 -5.63 4.82
CA PHE A 116 3.86 -4.22 4.48
C PHE A 116 4.82 -4.11 3.29
N THR A 117 5.90 -4.89 3.31
CA THR A 117 6.89 -4.89 2.22
C THR A 117 6.34 -5.46 0.91
N THR A 118 5.53 -6.52 0.95
CA THR A 118 4.89 -7.07 -0.25
C THR A 118 3.79 -6.16 -0.80
N GLN A 119 3.11 -5.37 0.05
CA GLN A 119 2.16 -4.33 -0.39
C GLN A 119 2.84 -3.28 -1.26
N PHE A 120 4.07 -2.86 -0.93
CA PHE A 120 4.82 -1.94 -1.80
C PHE A 120 5.06 -2.52 -3.19
N VAL A 121 5.50 -3.77 -3.27
CA VAL A 121 5.76 -4.44 -4.55
C VAL A 121 4.47 -4.53 -5.36
N GLY A 122 3.36 -4.93 -4.74
CA GLY A 122 2.06 -5.00 -5.41
C GLY A 122 1.59 -3.63 -5.93
N LEU A 123 1.66 -2.59 -5.10
CA LEU A 123 1.25 -1.23 -5.47
C LEU A 123 2.14 -0.64 -6.57
N PHE A 124 3.43 -0.93 -6.54
CA PHE A 124 4.38 -0.49 -7.57
C PHE A 124 4.10 -1.17 -8.91
N ILE A 125 3.93 -2.50 -8.93
CA ILE A 125 3.56 -3.24 -10.14
C ILE A 125 2.22 -2.74 -10.69
N LEU A 126 1.25 -2.47 -9.82
CA LEU A 126 -0.03 -1.88 -10.22
C LEU A 126 0.17 -0.51 -10.88
N ALA A 127 0.98 0.37 -10.30
CA ALA A 127 1.28 1.68 -10.88
C ALA A 127 1.93 1.58 -12.27
N VAL A 128 2.91 0.69 -12.45
CA VAL A 128 3.55 0.43 -13.76
C VAL A 128 2.54 -0.12 -14.75
N THR A 129 1.71 -1.08 -14.33
CA THR A 129 0.68 -1.69 -15.17
C THR A 129 -0.35 -0.65 -15.64
N LEU A 130 -0.82 0.21 -14.74
CA LEU A 130 -1.72 1.31 -15.08
C LEU A 130 -1.06 2.30 -16.04
N GLY A 131 0.22 2.61 -15.83
CA GLY A 131 0.97 3.47 -16.73
C GLY A 131 1.07 2.91 -18.16
N LYS A 132 1.34 1.61 -18.29
CA LYS A 132 1.34 0.94 -19.60
C LYS A 132 -0.01 0.98 -20.28
N LEU A 133 -1.07 0.68 -19.54
CA LEU A 133 -2.43 0.64 -20.11
C LEU A 133 -2.91 2.01 -20.61
N ARG A 134 -2.30 3.08 -20.11
CA ARG A 134 -2.53 4.48 -20.47
C ARG A 134 -1.45 5.09 -21.37
N ASP A 135 -0.54 4.27 -21.89
CA ASP A 135 0.55 4.69 -22.77
C ASP A 135 1.48 5.75 -22.15
N SER A 136 1.50 5.91 -20.82
CA SER A 136 2.43 6.78 -20.09
C SER A 136 3.73 6.08 -19.70
N VAL A 137 3.77 4.76 -19.85
CA VAL A 137 4.94 3.91 -19.68
C VAL A 137 5.13 3.07 -20.94
N ASN A 138 6.26 3.25 -21.62
CA ASN A 138 6.63 2.41 -22.76
C ASN A 138 7.32 1.09 -22.32
N VAL A 139 7.63 0.23 -23.28
CA VAL A 139 8.21 -1.10 -23.02
C VAL A 139 9.58 -1.00 -22.36
N GLU A 140 10.39 -0.03 -22.76
CA GLU A 140 11.72 0.21 -22.21
C GLU A 140 11.65 0.69 -20.75
N GLN A 141 10.72 1.60 -20.45
CA GLN A 141 10.47 2.11 -19.11
C GLN A 141 9.91 1.02 -18.20
N GLU A 142 8.97 0.19 -18.68
CA GLU A 142 8.50 -0.98 -17.93
C GLU A 142 9.68 -1.89 -17.57
N ALA A 143 10.51 -2.25 -18.54
CA ALA A 143 11.66 -3.11 -18.29
C ALA A 143 12.62 -2.48 -17.27
N ALA A 144 12.83 -1.16 -17.34
CA ALA A 144 13.63 -0.42 -16.39
C ALA A 144 13.02 -0.40 -14.97
N TYR A 145 11.69 -0.33 -14.84
CA TYR A 145 11.00 -0.40 -13.55
C TYR A 145 10.99 -1.81 -12.94
N LEU A 146 10.81 -2.84 -13.75
CA LEU A 146 10.70 -4.22 -13.29
C LEU A 146 12.07 -4.88 -13.02
N LYS A 147 13.13 -4.45 -13.73
CA LYS A 147 14.48 -5.03 -13.56
C LYS A 147 14.99 -4.95 -12.11
N PRO A 148 14.90 -3.81 -11.38
CA PRO A 148 15.30 -3.72 -9.98
C PRO A 148 14.55 -4.67 -9.05
N LEU A 149 13.27 -4.98 -9.32
CA LEU A 149 12.48 -5.87 -8.48
C LEU A 149 13.05 -7.29 -8.42
N ARG A 150 13.76 -7.73 -9.46
CA ARG A 150 14.45 -9.04 -9.48
C ARG A 150 15.62 -9.10 -8.49
N TYR A 151 16.22 -7.96 -8.16
CA TYR A 151 17.32 -7.84 -7.21
C TYR A 151 16.83 -7.56 -5.78
N LEU A 152 15.52 -7.35 -5.59
CA LEU A 152 14.93 -7.05 -4.29
C LEU A 152 15.27 -8.11 -3.22
N PRO A 153 15.22 -9.43 -3.48
CA PRO A 153 15.60 -10.42 -2.47
C PRO A 153 17.06 -10.28 -2.00
N VAL A 154 17.98 -9.97 -2.92
CA VAL A 154 19.39 -9.76 -2.60
C VAL A 154 19.58 -8.49 -1.78
N ALA A 155 18.93 -7.39 -2.17
CA ALA A 155 18.96 -6.15 -1.40
C ALA A 155 18.39 -6.32 0.00
N LEU A 156 17.28 -7.07 0.15
CA LEU A 156 16.68 -7.39 1.44
C LEU A 156 17.64 -8.20 2.32
N ASN A 157 18.35 -9.19 1.77
CA ASN A 157 19.38 -9.92 2.51
C ASN A 157 20.52 -9.01 2.99
N GLY A 158 20.92 -8.03 2.17
CA GLY A 158 21.91 -7.03 2.58
C GLY A 158 21.43 -6.19 3.78
N VAL A 159 20.15 -5.78 3.78
CA VAL A 159 19.54 -5.05 4.90
C VAL A 159 19.43 -5.94 6.15
N LEU A 160 19.03 -7.20 6.00
CA LEU A 160 18.96 -8.16 7.11
C LEU A 160 20.35 -8.42 7.71
N GLY A 161 21.42 -8.35 6.91
CA GLY A 161 22.80 -8.43 7.39
C GLY A 161 23.20 -7.31 8.36
N LEU A 162 22.43 -6.22 8.44
CA LEU A 162 22.64 -5.14 9.41
C LEU A 162 22.07 -5.47 10.80
N GLU A 163 21.42 -6.62 10.99
CA GLU A 163 20.80 -7.03 12.25
C GLU A 163 21.72 -6.88 13.47
N PRO A 164 23.00 -7.32 13.46
CA PRO A 164 23.87 -7.16 14.63
C PRO A 164 24.10 -5.69 15.02
N GLN A 165 24.23 -4.81 14.01
CA GLN A 165 24.40 -3.38 14.23
C GLN A 165 23.12 -2.72 14.76
N ILE A 166 21.96 -3.12 14.23
CA ILE A 166 20.65 -2.63 14.69
C ILE A 166 20.39 -3.06 16.14
N ILE A 167 20.77 -4.29 16.52
CA ILE A 167 20.67 -4.76 17.91
C ILE A 167 21.51 -3.86 18.84
N ALA A 168 22.77 -3.60 18.49
CA ALA A 168 23.63 -2.72 19.30
C ALA A 168 23.03 -1.32 19.48
N TRP A 169 22.52 -0.71 18.40
CA TRP A 169 21.84 0.59 18.49
C TRP A 169 20.55 0.54 19.30
N SER A 170 19.81 -0.57 19.23
CA SER A 170 18.56 -0.73 20.00
C SER A 170 18.80 -0.71 21.50
N GLU A 171 19.93 -1.24 21.98
CA GLU A 171 20.30 -1.21 23.40
C GLU A 171 20.59 0.22 23.88
N GLU A 172 21.24 1.03 23.06
CA GLU A 172 21.45 2.46 23.33
C GLU A 172 20.12 3.24 23.33
N PHE A 173 19.21 2.85 22.45
CA PHE A 173 17.91 3.50 22.27
C PHE A 173 16.87 3.11 23.32
N ALA A 174 16.98 1.92 23.91
CA ALA A 174 16.03 1.38 24.90
C ALA A 174 15.85 2.27 26.14
N ARG A 175 16.82 3.14 26.43
CA ARG A 175 16.79 4.08 27.56
C ARG A 175 16.23 5.47 27.22
N LYS A 176 15.77 5.69 25.98
CA LYS A 176 15.27 6.98 25.51
C LYS A 176 13.74 7.01 25.59
N GLU A 177 13.19 8.14 26.01
CA GLU A 177 11.74 8.33 26.14
C GLU A 177 11.05 8.81 24.86
N GLY A 178 11.84 9.21 23.85
CA GLY A 178 11.31 9.77 22.60
C GLY A 178 12.25 9.58 21.43
N ALA A 179 11.65 9.51 20.24
CA ALA A 179 12.33 9.32 18.97
C ALA A 179 11.72 10.23 17.91
N PHE A 180 12.56 10.88 17.11
CA PHE A 180 12.11 11.58 15.92
C PHE A 180 12.56 10.84 14.68
N PHE A 181 11.59 10.48 13.86
CA PHE A 181 11.79 9.79 12.60
C PHE A 181 11.54 10.77 11.46
N LEU A 182 12.57 11.04 10.65
CA LEU A 182 12.55 12.03 9.57
C LEU A 182 12.71 11.36 8.21
N GLY A 183 11.90 11.78 7.24
CA GLY A 183 12.00 11.31 5.86
C GLY A 183 11.42 12.33 4.89
N ARG A 184 11.94 12.38 3.66
CA ARG A 184 11.49 13.29 2.59
C ARG A 184 11.11 12.49 1.35
N GLY A 185 10.07 12.93 0.63
CA GLY A 185 9.60 12.25 -0.58
C GLY A 185 9.15 10.81 -0.28
N LEU A 186 9.58 9.85 -1.11
CA LEU A 186 9.26 8.43 -0.96
C LEU A 186 9.70 7.85 0.40
N SER A 187 10.77 8.39 0.98
CA SER A 187 11.28 7.95 2.29
C SER A 187 10.40 8.42 3.46
N ARG A 188 9.50 9.40 3.28
CA ARG A 188 8.64 9.92 4.37
C ARG A 188 7.72 8.85 4.97
N CYS A 189 7.31 7.88 4.16
CA CYS A 189 6.29 6.90 4.56
C CYS A 189 6.91 5.58 5.06
N GLY A 190 8.20 5.33 4.83
CA GLY A 190 8.93 4.19 5.40
C GLY A 190 9.37 4.40 6.86
N VAL A 191 9.05 5.57 7.41
CA VAL A 191 9.63 6.14 8.64
C VAL A 191 8.61 6.11 9.80
N PHE A 192 7.34 5.81 9.53
CA PHE A 192 6.28 5.79 10.54
C PHE A 192 5.65 4.41 10.68
N GLN A 193 5.99 3.74 11.78
CA GLN A 193 5.15 2.71 12.38
C GLN A 193 5.13 2.95 13.89
N PRO A 194 4.23 3.80 14.40
CA PRO A 194 4.16 4.06 15.82
C PRO A 194 3.70 2.78 16.53
N TYR A 195 4.52 2.29 17.46
CA TYR A 195 4.04 1.42 18.53
C TYR A 195 3.31 2.31 19.55
N ARG A 196 2.06 1.98 19.83
CA ARG A 196 1.45 2.29 21.12
C ARG A 196 1.51 1.04 21.97
#